data_AF-A0A6N7VRZ7-F1
#
_entry.id   AF-A0A6N7VRZ7-F1
#
_cell.length_a   1.000
_cell.length_b   1.000
_cell.length_c   1.000
_cell.angle_alpha   90.00
_cell.angle_beta   90.00
_cell.angle_gamma   90.00
#
_symmetry.space_group_name_H-M   'P 1'
#
loop_
_entity.id
_entity.type
_entity.pdbx_description
1 polymer ?
#
loop_
_entity_poly.entity_id
_entity_poly.type
_entity_poly.pdbx_seq_one_letter_code
_entity_poly.pdbx_strand_id
1 'polypeptide(L)'
;MRKHTILLCLLSLYFLFTSCQKPSESSLKNGDKETIKEKVNIKYVGKEKTFENTNKKKSFEQKYGKGRKSPSINLDEAVGNLVSAKIANIDLGLSLLPSTENSGSYSIFVNYEDKNNNLGLDEEKIEIGPIFDEDKSYSLISFYKMTSPSGDILIISQVQISDDFQYSKYSIYNKYLNMMDYAYFYNSNQNIYPTSIRSDAILDEAEDIEDGDINIATKMRVKEDKYLKDLFKTYNIENISKKANIENSEMVIANFTKESDKIIKILSIEKLKNGKFAIK
;
A
#
# COMPACT_ATOMS: atom_id res chain seq x y z
N MET A 1 -20.74 27.64 58.47
CA MET A 1 -19.58 27.64 57.54
C MET A 1 -19.79 26.68 56.36
N ARG A 2 -20.88 26.84 55.58
CA ARG A 2 -21.18 26.00 54.39
C ARG A 2 -21.80 26.79 53.23
N LYS A 3 -21.78 28.13 53.31
CA LYS A 3 -22.33 29.04 52.29
C LYS A 3 -21.27 29.85 51.53
N HIS A 4 -19.99 29.78 51.92
CA HIS A 4 -18.89 30.47 51.23
C HIS A 4 -18.08 29.56 50.29
N THR A 5 -18.19 28.24 50.42
CA THR A 5 -17.52 27.28 49.53
C THR A 5 -18.25 27.07 48.20
N ILE A 6 -19.59 27.21 48.20
CA ILE A 6 -20.40 27.09 46.97
C ILE A 6 -20.26 28.32 46.07
N LEU A 7 -20.06 29.51 46.66
CA LEU A 7 -19.88 30.75 45.91
C LEU A 7 -18.52 30.79 45.19
N LEU A 8 -17.47 30.18 45.75
CA LEU A 8 -16.16 30.06 45.10
C LEU A 8 -16.19 29.08 43.90
N CYS A 9 -16.94 27.98 43.99
CA CYS A 9 -17.07 27.04 42.88
C CYS A 9 -17.94 27.58 41.72
N LEU A 10 -18.90 28.46 42.00
CA LEU A 10 -19.70 29.13 40.96
C LEU A 10 -18.92 30.24 40.23
N LEU A 11 -18.00 30.93 40.91
CA LEU A 11 -17.16 31.95 40.28
C LEU A 11 -16.09 31.35 39.34
N SER A 12 -15.58 30.15 39.64
CA SER A 12 -14.63 29.44 38.77
C SER A 12 -15.27 28.80 37.53
N LEU A 13 -16.59 28.57 37.53
CA LEU A 13 -17.32 28.02 36.39
C LEU A 13 -17.73 29.08 35.35
N TYR A 14 -17.71 30.37 35.74
CA TYR A 14 -18.06 31.49 34.85
C TYR A 14 -16.90 31.96 33.96
N PHE A 15 -15.67 31.54 34.24
CA PHE A 15 -14.48 31.89 33.44
C PHE A 15 -14.16 30.90 32.29
N LEU A 16 -14.92 29.81 32.15
CA LEU A 16 -14.72 28.81 31.08
C LEU A 16 -15.69 28.95 29.89
N PHE A 17 -16.52 30.01 29.85
CA PHE A 17 -17.48 30.24 28.76
C PHE A 17 -17.28 31.56 27.98
N THR A 18 -16.15 32.24 28.15
CA THR A 18 -15.80 33.45 27.36
C THR A 18 -14.55 33.25 26.51
N SER A 19 -14.62 32.31 25.57
CA SER A 19 -13.83 32.35 24.33
C SER A 19 -14.59 31.70 23.19
N CYS A 20 -15.85 32.13 23.01
CA CYS A 20 -16.58 31.98 21.76
C CYS A 20 -16.14 33.13 20.84
N GLN A 21 -15.05 32.94 20.09
CA GLN A 21 -14.72 33.82 18.97
C GLN A 21 -15.63 33.43 17.79
N LYS A 22 -16.63 34.27 17.51
CA LYS A 22 -17.37 34.28 16.25
C LYS A 22 -16.39 34.59 15.10
N PRO A 23 -16.39 33.86 13.98
CA PRO A 23 -15.86 34.40 12.75
C PRO A 23 -16.89 35.38 12.17
N SER A 24 -16.42 36.60 11.92
CA SER A 24 -17.15 37.67 11.24
C SER A 24 -17.44 37.30 9.79
N GLU A 25 -18.71 37.30 9.40
CA GLU A 25 -19.10 37.54 8.03
C GLU A 25 -18.76 38.99 7.67
N SER A 26 -17.71 39.19 6.87
CA SER A 26 -17.61 40.37 6.03
C SER A 26 -16.71 40.12 4.82
N SER A 27 -17.32 40.31 3.65
CA SER A 27 -16.72 40.52 2.33
C SER A 27 -15.93 39.37 1.70
N LEU A 28 -16.67 38.57 0.92
CA LEU A 28 -16.30 38.22 -0.45
C LEU A 28 -15.55 39.38 -1.13
N LYS A 29 -14.24 39.25 -1.24
CA LYS A 29 -13.48 39.78 -2.37
C LYS A 29 -12.53 38.69 -2.84
N ASN A 30 -12.81 38.25 -4.06
CA ASN A 30 -12.04 37.29 -4.84
C ASN A 30 -10.53 37.55 -4.75
N GLY A 31 -9.79 36.46 -4.61
CA GLY A 31 -8.38 36.43 -4.91
C GLY A 31 -7.57 35.71 -3.87
N ASP A 32 -7.77 34.41 -3.71
CA ASP A 32 -6.63 33.53 -3.53
C ASP A 32 -6.79 32.28 -4.38
N LYS A 33 -5.71 32.07 -5.14
CA LYS A 33 -5.55 31.18 -6.28
C LYS A 33 -6.02 29.76 -5.95
N GLU A 34 -6.67 29.13 -6.92
CA GLU A 34 -6.83 27.68 -7.01
C GLU A 34 -5.58 26.99 -6.46
N THR A 35 -5.73 26.26 -5.36
CA THR A 35 -4.76 25.25 -4.97
C THR A 35 -4.79 24.23 -6.10
N ILE A 36 -3.86 24.35 -7.05
CA ILE A 36 -3.61 23.32 -8.04
C ILE A 36 -3.17 22.10 -7.23
N LYS A 37 -4.12 21.23 -6.86
CA LYS A 37 -3.80 19.86 -6.44
C LYS A 37 -3.01 19.29 -7.62
N GLU A 38 -1.70 19.15 -7.47
CA GLU A 38 -0.86 18.55 -8.52
C GLU A 38 -1.52 17.23 -8.93
N LYS A 39 -1.71 17.04 -10.24
CA LYS A 39 -2.33 15.83 -10.77
C LYS A 39 -1.35 14.67 -10.62
N VAL A 40 -1.48 13.95 -9.52
CA VAL A 40 -0.75 12.71 -9.24
C VAL A 40 -1.13 11.66 -10.28
N ASN A 41 -0.13 11.00 -10.88
CA ASN A 41 -0.36 9.96 -11.88
C ASN A 41 0.08 8.57 -11.37
N ILE A 42 -0.77 7.56 -11.59
CA ILE A 42 -0.47 6.14 -11.37
C ILE A 42 -0.22 5.45 -12.71
N LYS A 43 0.73 4.52 -12.73
CA LYS A 43 1.05 3.68 -13.90
C LYS A 43 0.63 2.22 -13.69
N TYR A 44 0.13 1.61 -14.74
CA TYR A 44 -0.26 0.20 -14.73
C TYR A 44 0.72 -0.61 -15.58
N VAL A 45 1.29 -1.67 -15.00
CA VAL A 45 2.40 -2.41 -15.63
C VAL A 45 2.05 -3.89 -15.74
N GLY A 46 1.16 -4.28 -16.66
CA GLY A 46 0.88 -5.69 -16.92
C GLY A 46 -0.27 -5.98 -17.88
N LYS A 47 -0.27 -7.20 -18.45
CA LYS A 47 -1.41 -7.77 -19.16
C LYS A 47 -2.40 -8.38 -18.16
N GLU A 48 -3.68 -8.27 -18.48
CA GLU A 48 -4.79 -8.70 -17.62
C GLU A 48 -5.16 -10.16 -17.88
N LYS A 49 -5.44 -10.91 -16.80
CA LYS A 49 -6.47 -11.94 -16.83
C LYS A 49 -7.70 -11.38 -16.13
N THR A 50 -8.48 -10.58 -16.86
CA THR A 50 -9.79 -10.11 -16.41
C THR A 50 -10.76 -11.29 -16.42
N PHE A 51 -11.66 -11.34 -15.44
CA PHE A 51 -12.84 -12.18 -15.58
C PHE A 51 -13.64 -11.67 -16.77
N GLU A 52 -14.13 -12.60 -17.59
CA GLU A 52 -15.29 -12.34 -18.43
C GLU A 52 -16.35 -11.60 -17.62
N ASN A 53 -17.07 -10.70 -18.25
CA ASN A 53 -17.97 -9.72 -17.64
C ASN A 53 -19.01 -10.38 -16.70
N THR A 54 -18.67 -10.60 -15.42
CA THR A 54 -19.54 -11.30 -14.45
C THR A 54 -20.36 -10.32 -13.62
N ASN A 55 -21.45 -10.82 -13.02
CA ASN A 55 -22.25 -10.06 -12.05
C ASN A 55 -21.42 -9.60 -10.82
N LYS A 56 -20.34 -10.31 -10.48
CA LYS A 56 -19.49 -9.96 -9.34
C LYS A 56 -18.57 -8.77 -9.59
N LYS A 57 -18.07 -8.63 -10.83
CA LYS A 57 -17.43 -7.37 -11.24
C LYS A 57 -18.37 -6.18 -11.04
N LYS A 58 -19.64 -6.32 -11.44
CA LYS A 58 -20.66 -5.29 -11.25
C LYS A 58 -20.91 -5.00 -9.76
N SER A 59 -20.90 -6.01 -8.89
CA SER A 59 -21.04 -5.83 -7.43
C SER A 59 -19.94 -4.92 -6.86
N PHE A 60 -18.67 -5.23 -7.14
CA PHE A 60 -17.54 -4.44 -6.64
C PHE A 60 -17.51 -3.02 -7.24
N GLU A 61 -17.82 -2.87 -8.54
CA GLU A 61 -17.93 -1.55 -9.17
C GLU A 61 -19.10 -0.72 -8.61
N GLN A 62 -20.26 -1.33 -8.33
CA GLN A 62 -21.39 -0.65 -7.71
C GLN A 62 -21.06 -0.11 -6.32
N LYS A 63 -20.26 -0.88 -5.56
CA LYS A 63 -19.94 -0.55 -4.18
C LYS A 63 -18.79 0.45 -4.05
N TYR A 64 -17.73 0.27 -4.82
CA TYR A 64 -16.49 1.04 -4.69
C TYR A 64 -16.30 2.08 -5.80
N GLY A 65 -17.25 2.19 -6.73
CA GLY A 65 -17.08 2.93 -7.96
C GLY A 65 -16.20 2.17 -8.96
N LYS A 66 -16.20 2.64 -10.20
CA LYS A 66 -15.39 2.06 -11.28
C LYS A 66 -14.11 2.87 -11.45
N GLY A 67 -12.98 2.29 -11.04
CA GLY A 67 -11.67 2.87 -11.28
C GLY A 67 -11.24 2.69 -12.73
N ARG A 68 -10.64 3.73 -13.32
CA ARG A 68 -10.10 3.66 -14.68
C ARG A 68 -8.63 3.22 -14.63
N LYS A 69 -8.21 2.52 -15.68
CA LYS A 69 -6.83 2.04 -15.84
C LYS A 69 -6.33 2.48 -17.21
N SER A 70 -5.12 3.01 -17.24
CA SER A 70 -4.35 3.27 -18.47
C SER A 70 -2.86 3.22 -18.13
N PRO A 71 -1.93 3.17 -19.10
CA PRO A 71 -0.50 3.15 -18.79
C PRO A 71 -0.03 4.31 -17.89
N SER A 72 -0.74 5.44 -17.91
CA SER A 72 -0.56 6.58 -17.01
C SER A 72 -1.90 7.29 -16.85
N ILE A 73 -2.42 7.36 -15.64
CA ILE A 73 -3.73 7.96 -15.34
C ILE A 73 -3.65 8.80 -14.07
N ASN A 74 -4.47 9.85 -14.01
CA ASN A 74 -4.62 10.63 -12.79
C ASN A 74 -5.20 9.75 -11.67
N LEU A 75 -4.73 9.99 -10.44
CA LEU A 75 -5.15 9.25 -9.24
C LEU A 75 -6.67 9.26 -9.04
N ASP A 76 -7.30 10.42 -9.18
CA ASP A 76 -8.75 10.62 -9.04
C ASP A 76 -9.57 9.76 -10.02
N GLU A 77 -9.08 9.62 -11.26
CA GLU A 77 -9.69 8.74 -12.25
C GLU A 77 -9.44 7.26 -11.98
N ALA A 78 -8.36 6.92 -11.26
CA ALA A 78 -8.04 5.54 -10.87
C ALA A 78 -8.82 5.05 -9.65
N VAL A 79 -9.35 5.93 -8.81
CA VAL A 79 -10.07 5.54 -7.58
C VAL A 79 -11.29 4.66 -7.91
N GLY A 80 -11.40 3.54 -7.22
CA GLY A 80 -12.49 2.57 -7.32
C GLY A 80 -12.01 1.16 -7.65
N ASN A 81 -12.95 0.27 -8.01
CA ASN A 81 -12.63 -1.11 -8.38
C ASN A 81 -11.87 -1.14 -9.71
N LEU A 82 -10.64 -1.64 -9.66
CA LEU A 82 -9.71 -1.70 -10.79
C LEU A 82 -9.81 -3.04 -11.53
N VAL A 83 -9.83 -4.13 -10.77
CA VAL A 83 -9.82 -5.49 -11.31
C VAL A 83 -10.71 -6.35 -10.45
N SER A 84 -11.50 -7.19 -11.11
CA SER A 84 -12.14 -8.32 -10.45
C SER A 84 -11.51 -9.61 -10.93
N ALA A 85 -11.12 -10.46 -9.98
CA ALA A 85 -10.41 -11.71 -10.16
C ALA A 85 -11.15 -12.85 -9.45
N LYS A 86 -10.71 -14.09 -9.65
CA LYS A 86 -11.19 -15.27 -8.92
C LYS A 86 -10.01 -16.18 -8.68
N ILE A 87 -9.87 -16.60 -7.44
CA ILE A 87 -8.82 -17.50 -6.99
C ILE A 87 -9.53 -18.68 -6.36
N ALA A 88 -9.34 -19.86 -6.95
CA ALA A 88 -10.21 -21.01 -6.76
C ALA A 88 -11.71 -20.66 -6.91
N ASN A 89 -12.46 -20.67 -5.81
CA ASN A 89 -13.89 -20.41 -5.72
C ASN A 89 -14.24 -19.03 -5.12
N ILE A 90 -13.25 -18.23 -4.72
CA ILE A 90 -13.45 -16.90 -4.14
C ILE A 90 -13.37 -15.83 -5.22
N ASP A 91 -14.40 -14.97 -5.29
CA ASP A 91 -14.45 -13.80 -6.15
C ASP A 91 -13.76 -12.61 -5.43
N LEU A 92 -12.82 -11.96 -6.11
CA LEU A 92 -11.98 -10.88 -5.59
C LEU A 92 -12.22 -9.57 -6.34
N GLY A 93 -12.20 -8.45 -5.62
CA GLY A 93 -12.16 -7.09 -6.15
C GLY A 93 -10.94 -6.35 -5.64
N LEU A 94 -10.06 -5.93 -6.55
CA LEU A 94 -8.91 -5.08 -6.24
C LEU A 94 -9.32 -3.63 -6.47
N SER A 95 -9.45 -2.87 -5.38
CA SER A 95 -9.97 -1.49 -5.43
C SER A 95 -8.91 -0.52 -4.91
N LEU A 96 -8.68 0.57 -5.64
CA LEU A 96 -7.86 1.68 -5.17
C LEU A 96 -8.74 2.65 -4.40
N LEU A 97 -8.47 2.80 -3.11
CA LEU A 97 -9.27 3.63 -2.20
C LEU A 97 -8.33 4.43 -1.27
N PRO A 98 -8.84 5.50 -0.63
CA PRO A 98 -8.10 6.15 0.45
C PRO A 98 -7.69 5.12 1.52
N SER A 99 -6.45 5.24 1.99
CA SER A 99 -5.88 4.38 3.02
C SER A 99 -6.61 4.58 4.34
N THR A 100 -6.83 3.50 5.09
CA THR A 100 -7.38 3.57 6.46
C THR A 100 -6.29 3.72 7.50
N GLU A 101 -5.05 3.35 7.16
CA GLU A 101 -3.88 3.43 8.04
C GLU A 101 -3.15 4.77 7.92
N ASN A 102 -3.11 5.36 6.71
CA ASN A 102 -2.33 6.55 6.41
C ASN A 102 -3.21 7.66 5.80
N SER A 103 -3.42 8.75 6.54
CA SER A 103 -4.19 9.89 6.03
C SER A 103 -3.54 10.50 4.78
N GLY A 104 -4.36 10.97 3.82
CA GLY A 104 -3.88 11.53 2.55
C GLY A 104 -3.35 10.50 1.53
N SER A 105 -3.17 9.25 1.95
CA SER A 105 -2.61 8.18 1.13
C SER A 105 -3.69 7.32 0.46
N TYR A 106 -3.31 6.56 -0.56
CA TYR A 106 -4.19 5.61 -1.25
C TYR A 106 -3.56 4.23 -1.31
N SER A 107 -4.38 3.21 -1.05
CA SER A 107 -3.97 1.80 -0.97
C SER A 107 -4.85 0.93 -1.86
N ILE A 108 -4.37 -0.28 -2.16
CA ILE A 108 -5.19 -1.31 -2.79
C ILE A 108 -5.83 -2.16 -1.73
N PHE A 109 -7.14 -2.24 -1.79
CA PHE A 109 -7.92 -3.16 -0.99
C PHE A 109 -8.19 -4.41 -1.79
N VAL A 110 -7.77 -5.56 -1.24
CA VAL A 110 -8.24 -6.88 -1.68
C VAL A 110 -9.58 -7.12 -0.99
N ASN A 111 -10.66 -6.94 -1.74
CA ASN A 111 -12.02 -7.17 -1.29
C ASN A 111 -12.46 -8.56 -1.75
N TYR A 112 -13.21 -9.27 -0.92
CA TYR A 112 -13.77 -10.56 -1.32
C TYR A 112 -15.10 -10.84 -0.65
N GLU A 113 -15.85 -11.76 -1.27
CA GLU A 113 -17.10 -12.29 -0.72
C GLU A 113 -16.93 -13.81 -0.54
N ASP A 114 -16.91 -14.29 0.71
CA ASP A 114 -17.03 -15.73 0.98
C ASP A 114 -18.51 -16.13 0.93
N LYS A 115 -18.90 -16.85 -0.14
CA LYS A 115 -20.27 -17.32 -0.34
C LYS A 115 -20.77 -18.27 0.75
N ASN A 116 -19.87 -18.83 1.55
CA ASN A 116 -20.21 -19.77 2.61
C ASN A 116 -20.16 -19.15 4.01
N ASN A 117 -19.76 -17.87 4.14
CA ASN A 117 -19.57 -17.16 5.41
C ASN A 117 -18.79 -18.00 6.45
N ASN A 118 -17.76 -18.75 6.02
CA ASN A 118 -17.04 -19.68 6.90
C ASN A 118 -16.24 -18.95 8.00
N LEU A 119 -16.02 -17.65 7.82
CA LEU A 119 -15.27 -16.78 8.72
C LEU A 119 -16.17 -15.87 9.56
N GLY A 120 -17.50 -15.90 9.37
CA GLY A 120 -18.45 -15.13 10.16
C GLY A 120 -18.37 -13.61 9.96
N LEU A 121 -17.77 -13.16 8.86
CA LEU A 121 -17.62 -11.76 8.49
C LEU A 121 -18.35 -11.52 7.18
N ASP A 122 -19.27 -10.55 7.17
CA ASP A 122 -20.03 -10.20 5.96
C ASP A 122 -19.11 -9.68 4.83
N GLU A 123 -17.94 -9.15 5.20
CA GLU A 123 -16.94 -8.61 4.29
C GLU A 123 -15.54 -8.67 4.91
N GLU A 124 -14.55 -9.08 4.10
CA GLU A 124 -13.15 -9.01 4.47
C GLU A 124 -12.39 -8.16 3.46
N LYS A 125 -11.56 -7.27 3.99
CA LYS A 125 -10.73 -6.33 3.23
C LYS A 125 -9.32 -6.39 3.76
N ILE A 126 -8.37 -6.59 2.86
CA ILE A 126 -6.95 -6.53 3.18
C ILE A 126 -6.41 -5.27 2.50
N GLU A 127 -5.93 -4.32 3.30
CA GLU A 127 -5.27 -3.13 2.81
C GLU A 127 -3.81 -3.46 2.45
N ILE A 128 -3.39 -3.10 1.24
CA ILE A 128 -2.04 -3.30 0.71
C ILE A 128 -1.56 -1.95 0.16
N GLY A 129 -0.54 -1.37 0.79
CA GLY A 129 -0.07 -0.04 0.42
C GLY A 129 0.71 0.67 1.52
N PRO A 130 0.87 2.00 1.41
CA PRO A 130 0.31 2.85 0.36
C PRO A 130 0.85 2.58 -1.06
N ILE A 131 -0.02 2.73 -2.06
CA ILE A 131 0.36 2.93 -3.47
C ILE A 131 0.76 4.38 -3.70
N PHE A 132 0.07 5.32 -3.07
CA PHE A 132 0.45 6.72 -3.12
C PHE A 132 0.43 7.29 -1.71
N ASP A 133 1.43 8.11 -1.39
CA ASP A 133 1.54 8.89 -0.16
C ASP A 133 1.98 10.33 -0.48
N GLU A 134 1.79 11.23 0.48
CA GLU A 134 2.21 12.63 0.34
C GLU A 134 3.74 12.78 0.35
N ASP A 135 4.45 11.80 0.91
CA ASP A 135 5.91 11.76 1.02
C ASP A 135 6.61 11.39 -0.30
N LYS A 136 5.85 11.20 -1.38
CA LYS A 136 6.36 10.96 -2.75
C LYS A 136 7.25 9.73 -2.82
N SER A 137 6.80 8.63 -2.21
CA SER A 137 7.51 7.35 -2.29
C SER A 137 7.30 6.68 -3.66
N TYR A 138 8.34 6.01 -4.12
CA TYR A 138 8.19 4.98 -5.13
C TYR A 138 7.43 3.80 -4.52
N SER A 139 6.31 3.39 -5.12
CA SER A 139 5.54 2.24 -4.65
C SER A 139 5.15 1.30 -5.79
N LEU A 140 5.50 0.03 -5.64
CA LEU A 140 5.19 -1.02 -6.61
C LEU A 140 4.52 -2.19 -5.93
N ILE A 141 3.29 -2.48 -6.36
CA ILE A 141 2.49 -3.58 -5.83
C ILE A 141 2.06 -4.49 -6.96
N SER A 142 2.19 -5.80 -6.75
CA SER A 142 1.83 -6.80 -7.74
C SER A 142 1.06 -7.95 -7.12
N PHE A 143 0.07 -8.41 -7.87
CA PHE A 143 -0.82 -9.49 -7.52
C PHE A 143 -0.70 -10.59 -8.58
N TYR A 144 -0.40 -11.79 -8.13
CA TYR A 144 -0.24 -12.95 -8.99
C TYR A 144 -1.07 -14.12 -8.48
N LYS A 145 -1.62 -14.88 -9.41
CA LYS A 145 -2.23 -16.17 -9.13
C LYS A 145 -1.23 -17.28 -9.49
N MET A 146 -1.11 -18.28 -8.63
CA MET A 146 -0.40 -19.51 -8.97
C MET A 146 -1.23 -20.72 -8.55
N THR A 147 -1.14 -21.81 -9.31
CA THR A 147 -1.71 -23.10 -8.91
C THR A 147 -0.62 -23.93 -8.24
N SER A 148 -0.87 -24.36 -7.00
CA SER A 148 0.00 -25.27 -6.25
C SER A 148 -0.67 -26.64 -6.07
N PRO A 149 0.06 -27.68 -5.64
CA PRO A 149 -0.55 -28.97 -5.29
C PRO A 149 -1.66 -28.87 -4.22
N SER A 150 -1.58 -27.85 -3.35
CA SER A 150 -2.59 -27.59 -2.29
C SER A 150 -3.75 -26.71 -2.76
N GLY A 151 -3.76 -26.31 -4.04
CA GLY A 151 -4.76 -25.43 -4.64
C GLY A 151 -4.20 -24.08 -5.09
N ASP A 152 -5.09 -23.25 -5.62
CA ASP A 152 -4.76 -21.90 -6.07
C ASP A 152 -4.32 -21.02 -4.88
N ILE A 153 -3.27 -20.24 -5.09
CA ILE A 153 -2.74 -19.26 -4.13
C ILE A 153 -2.66 -17.87 -4.77
N LEU A 154 -2.81 -16.85 -3.92
CA LEU A 154 -2.57 -15.45 -4.26
C LEU A 154 -1.22 -15.02 -3.69
N ILE A 155 -0.37 -14.49 -4.56
CA ILE A 155 0.92 -13.91 -4.17
C ILE A 155 0.81 -12.40 -4.31
N ILE A 156 1.10 -11.68 -3.23
CA ILE A 156 1.17 -10.23 -3.20
C ILE A 156 2.62 -9.85 -2.93
N SER A 157 3.18 -8.97 -3.75
CA SER A 157 4.49 -8.38 -3.53
C SER A 157 4.39 -6.87 -3.54
N GLN A 158 4.93 -6.22 -2.52
CA GLN A 158 4.93 -4.79 -2.32
C GLN A 158 6.36 -4.32 -2.11
N VAL A 159 6.68 -3.17 -2.69
CA VAL A 159 7.96 -2.48 -2.52
C VAL A 159 7.67 -1.00 -2.39
N GLN A 160 8.24 -0.38 -1.37
CA GLN A 160 8.22 1.07 -1.16
C GLN A 160 9.63 1.58 -0.94
N ILE A 161 9.93 2.71 -1.55
CA ILE A 161 11.22 3.40 -1.41
C ILE A 161 10.92 4.90 -1.31
N SER A 162 11.29 5.51 -0.19
CA SER A 162 11.27 6.95 0.02
C SER A 162 12.71 7.47 0.15
N ASP A 163 12.90 8.76 0.47
CA ASP A 163 14.23 9.28 0.78
C ASP A 163 14.76 8.76 2.15
N ASP A 164 13.86 8.28 3.03
CA ASP A 164 14.20 7.90 4.40
C ASP A 164 14.22 6.40 4.66
N PHE A 165 13.38 5.63 3.95
CA PHE A 165 13.23 4.21 4.22
C PHE A 165 12.99 3.39 2.96
N GLN A 166 13.23 2.09 3.10
CA GLN A 166 12.76 1.11 2.15
C GLN A 166 12.04 -0.02 2.85
N TYR A 167 11.05 -0.53 2.14
CA TYR A 167 10.21 -1.61 2.60
C TYR A 167 9.92 -2.56 1.44
N SER A 168 9.94 -3.86 1.71
CA SER A 168 9.26 -4.82 0.86
C SER A 168 8.49 -5.82 1.70
N LYS A 169 7.35 -6.27 1.17
CA LYS A 169 6.54 -7.33 1.77
C LYS A 169 6.09 -8.30 0.71
N TYR A 170 6.19 -9.57 1.05
CA TYR A 170 5.80 -10.70 0.24
C TYR A 170 4.82 -11.53 1.04
N SER A 171 3.59 -11.65 0.55
CA SER A 171 2.53 -12.37 1.23
C SER A 171 1.95 -13.44 0.32
N ILE A 172 1.74 -14.62 0.90
CA ILE A 172 1.17 -15.78 0.22
C ILE A 172 -0.14 -16.11 0.93
N TYR A 173 -1.23 -16.07 0.18
CA TYR A 173 -2.57 -16.40 0.67
C TYR A 173 -3.08 -17.66 -0.01
N ASN A 174 -3.84 -18.46 0.72
CA ASN A 174 -4.50 -19.64 0.15
C ASN A 174 -5.80 -19.24 -0.58
N LYS A 175 -6.49 -20.26 -1.11
CA LYS A 175 -7.81 -20.13 -1.73
C LYS A 175 -8.91 -19.57 -0.82
N TYR A 176 -8.70 -19.51 0.50
CA TYR A 176 -9.62 -18.93 1.48
C TYR A 176 -9.19 -17.53 1.92
N LEU A 177 -8.18 -16.95 1.29
CA LEU A 177 -7.54 -15.69 1.68
C LEU A 177 -7.07 -15.62 3.14
N ASN A 178 -6.90 -16.77 3.78
CA ASN A 178 -6.13 -16.82 5.01
C ASN A 178 -4.65 -16.70 4.65
N MET A 179 -3.96 -15.74 5.30
CA MET A 179 -2.54 -15.51 5.09
C MET A 179 -1.78 -16.77 5.52
N MET A 180 -1.14 -17.44 4.57
CA MET A 180 -0.40 -18.68 4.85
C MET A 180 0.98 -18.38 5.40
N ASP A 181 1.66 -17.42 4.79
CA ASP A 181 3.03 -17.05 5.09
C ASP A 181 3.30 -15.66 4.54
N TYR A 182 4.21 -14.95 5.17
CA TYR A 182 4.69 -13.68 4.67
C TYR A 182 6.11 -13.41 5.15
N ALA A 183 6.85 -12.65 4.35
CA ALA A 183 8.10 -12.05 4.77
C ALA A 183 8.08 -10.55 4.47
N TYR A 184 8.66 -9.74 5.36
CA TYR A 184 8.92 -8.35 5.07
C TYR A 184 10.33 -7.95 5.47
N PHE A 185 10.80 -6.92 4.78
CA PHE A 185 12.14 -6.40 4.88
C PHE A 185 12.07 -4.89 5.01
N TYR A 186 12.86 -4.34 5.93
CA TYR A 186 12.88 -2.91 6.20
C TYR A 186 14.29 -2.44 6.52
N ASN A 187 14.66 -1.28 5.97
CA ASN A 187 15.83 -0.50 6.36
C ASN A 187 15.61 0.99 6.12
N SER A 188 16.53 1.82 6.60
CA SER A 188 16.44 3.27 6.51
C SER A 188 17.80 3.94 6.33
N ASN A 189 17.80 5.26 6.20
CA ASN A 189 19.02 6.08 6.28
C ASN A 189 19.64 6.11 7.70
N GLN A 190 18.87 5.76 8.73
CA GLN A 190 19.34 5.64 10.13
C GLN A 190 19.87 4.23 10.44
N ASN A 191 19.48 3.24 9.64
CA ASN A 191 20.07 1.92 9.70
C ASN A 191 20.03 1.28 8.31
N ILE A 192 21.18 1.29 7.63
CA ILE A 192 21.29 0.77 6.27
C ILE A 192 21.11 -0.75 6.19
N TYR A 193 21.28 -1.49 7.29
CA TYR A 193 21.17 -2.93 7.31
C TYR A 193 19.70 -3.38 7.39
N PRO A 194 19.26 -4.31 6.53
CA PRO A 194 17.88 -4.75 6.50
C PRO A 194 17.52 -5.64 7.69
N THR A 195 16.45 -5.29 8.37
CA THR A 195 15.73 -6.21 9.26
C THR A 195 14.83 -7.10 8.42
N SER A 196 14.89 -8.41 8.65
CA SER A 196 14.18 -9.44 7.91
C SER A 196 13.27 -10.23 8.84
N ILE A 197 11.97 -10.25 8.54
CA ILE A 197 10.95 -10.91 9.38
C ILE A 197 10.11 -11.84 8.52
N ARG A 198 9.80 -13.04 9.01
CA ARG A 198 8.87 -13.99 8.38
C ARG A 198 7.87 -14.52 9.40
N SER A 199 6.58 -14.38 9.12
CA SER A 199 5.51 -14.90 9.98
C SER A 199 5.74 -14.56 11.47
N ASP A 200 5.97 -13.26 11.74
CA ASP A 200 6.25 -12.68 13.06
C ASP A 200 7.58 -13.08 13.72
N ALA A 201 8.38 -13.94 13.10
CA ALA A 201 9.71 -14.29 13.57
C ALA A 201 10.78 -13.42 12.90
N ILE A 202 11.64 -12.80 13.72
CA ILE A 202 12.86 -12.13 13.25
C ILE A 202 13.81 -13.21 12.72
N LEU A 203 14.12 -13.13 11.43
CA LEU A 203 15.10 -14.01 10.78
C LEU A 203 16.51 -13.45 10.91
N ASP A 204 16.61 -12.12 10.81
CA ASP A 204 17.86 -11.36 10.81
C ASP A 204 17.53 -9.95 11.26
N GLU A 205 18.25 -9.44 12.24
CA GLU A 205 18.18 -8.06 12.68
C GLU A 205 19.58 -7.49 12.62
N ALA A 206 19.67 -6.19 12.29
CA ALA A 206 20.95 -5.52 12.26
C ALA A 206 21.57 -5.53 13.66
N GLU A 207 22.69 -6.24 13.84
CA GLU A 207 23.44 -6.26 15.10
C GLU A 207 24.02 -4.88 15.43
N ASP A 208 24.37 -4.12 14.39
CA ASP A 208 24.88 -2.76 14.46
C ASP A 208 23.93 -1.78 13.76
N ILE A 209 23.82 -0.57 14.30
CA ILE A 209 23.13 0.55 13.66
C ILE A 209 24.18 1.39 12.93
N GLU A 210 24.02 1.50 11.60
CA GLU A 210 24.89 2.32 10.76
C GLU A 210 24.05 3.29 9.93
N ASP A 211 24.29 4.58 10.15
CA ASP A 211 23.70 5.66 9.35
C ASP A 211 24.29 5.65 7.92
N GLY A 212 23.48 6.02 6.94
CA GLY A 212 23.91 6.16 5.56
C GLY A 212 22.86 6.82 4.68
N ASP A 213 22.98 6.65 3.36
CA ASP A 213 21.99 7.15 2.41
C ASP A 213 21.12 6.02 1.84
N ILE A 214 20.06 6.41 1.14
CA ILE A 214 19.12 5.47 0.54
C ILE A 214 19.75 4.57 -0.53
N ASN A 215 20.83 5.01 -1.21
CA ASN A 215 21.53 4.19 -2.19
C ASN A 215 22.31 3.07 -1.51
N ILE A 216 22.97 3.38 -0.39
CA ILE A 216 23.68 2.40 0.44
C ILE A 216 22.66 1.41 1.01
N ALA A 217 21.56 1.91 1.60
CA ALA A 217 20.48 1.07 2.09
C ALA A 217 19.93 0.14 0.99
N THR A 218 19.72 0.64 -0.24
CA THR A 218 19.29 -0.19 -1.38
C THR A 218 20.27 -1.34 -1.64
N LYS A 219 21.58 -1.06 -1.63
CA LYS A 219 22.62 -2.06 -1.91
C LYS A 219 22.68 -3.14 -0.82
N MET A 220 22.44 -2.77 0.43
CA MET A 220 22.45 -3.71 1.56
C MET A 220 21.30 -4.72 1.50
N ARG A 221 20.26 -4.46 0.70
CA ARG A 221 19.14 -5.41 0.48
C ARG A 221 19.53 -6.70 -0.20
N VAL A 222 20.75 -6.88 -0.70
CA VAL A 222 21.19 -8.19 -1.25
C VAL A 222 20.96 -9.34 -0.25
N LYS A 223 20.97 -9.05 1.07
CA LYS A 223 20.62 -10.04 2.10
C LYS A 223 19.16 -10.52 2.06
N GLU A 224 18.21 -9.67 1.62
CA GLU A 224 16.79 -10.02 1.43
C GLU A 224 16.63 -11.23 0.51
N ASP A 225 17.47 -11.33 -0.52
CA ASP A 225 17.39 -12.38 -1.53
C ASP A 225 17.53 -13.78 -0.92
N LYS A 226 18.31 -13.93 0.16
CA LYS A 226 18.47 -15.21 0.85
C LYS A 226 17.15 -15.68 1.46
N TYR A 227 16.52 -14.87 2.31
CA TYR A 227 15.31 -15.24 3.02
C TYR A 227 14.08 -15.30 2.11
N LEU A 228 14.04 -14.44 1.10
CA LEU A 228 12.99 -14.47 0.09
C LEU A 228 13.07 -15.72 -0.79
N LYS A 229 14.29 -16.17 -1.16
CA LYS A 229 14.48 -17.44 -1.86
C LYS A 229 13.93 -18.62 -1.04
N ASP A 230 14.13 -18.63 0.26
CA ASP A 230 13.61 -19.69 1.13
C ASP A 230 12.08 -19.71 1.18
N LEU A 231 11.45 -18.53 1.33
CA LEU A 231 10.00 -18.39 1.24
C LEU A 231 9.50 -18.92 -0.10
N PHE A 232 10.03 -18.41 -1.21
CA PHE A 232 9.53 -18.76 -2.54
C PHE A 232 9.81 -20.21 -2.94
N LYS A 233 10.96 -20.77 -2.53
CA LYS A 233 11.28 -22.18 -2.74
C LYS A 233 10.30 -23.10 -2.03
N THR A 234 9.83 -22.71 -0.83
CA THR A 234 8.81 -23.48 -0.08
C THR A 234 7.54 -23.70 -0.91
N TYR A 235 7.19 -22.74 -1.76
CA TYR A 235 5.99 -22.77 -2.61
C TYR A 235 6.29 -23.03 -4.09
N ASN A 236 7.53 -23.38 -4.44
CA ASN A 236 7.98 -23.56 -5.83
C ASN A 236 7.71 -22.32 -6.72
N ILE A 237 7.96 -21.12 -6.18
CA ILE A 237 7.81 -19.84 -6.86
C ILE A 237 9.17 -19.43 -7.43
N GLU A 238 9.24 -19.20 -8.74
CA GLU A 238 10.41 -18.56 -9.34
C GLU A 238 10.40 -17.04 -9.09
N ASN A 239 11.57 -16.43 -8.87
CA ASN A 239 11.70 -14.97 -8.77
C ASN A 239 12.51 -14.36 -9.91
N ILE A 240 12.34 -13.05 -10.07
CA ILE A 240 13.11 -12.18 -10.93
C ILE A 240 13.42 -10.89 -10.19
N SER A 241 14.67 -10.44 -10.27
CA SER A 241 15.08 -9.16 -9.71
C SER A 241 14.47 -8.01 -10.52
N LYS A 242 13.80 -7.08 -9.84
CA LYS A 242 13.32 -5.84 -10.42
C LYS A 242 14.33 -4.73 -10.16
N LYS A 243 14.63 -4.01 -11.23
CA LYS A 243 15.49 -2.84 -11.19
C LYS A 243 14.69 -1.54 -11.34
N ALA A 244 15.23 -0.48 -10.76
CA ALA A 244 14.76 0.90 -10.91
C ALA A 244 15.95 1.86 -10.92
N ASN A 245 15.76 3.06 -11.47
CA ASN A 245 16.74 4.13 -11.29
C ASN A 245 16.47 4.86 -9.98
N ILE A 246 17.45 4.84 -9.07
CA ILE A 246 17.50 5.61 -7.84
C ILE A 246 18.67 6.59 -7.97
N GLU A 247 18.41 7.89 -7.86
CA GLU A 247 19.43 8.95 -7.92
C GLU A 247 20.44 8.79 -9.09
N ASN A 248 19.91 8.53 -10.30
CA ASN A 248 20.68 8.33 -11.54
C ASN A 248 21.47 7.02 -11.65
N SER A 249 21.27 6.07 -10.75
CA SER A 249 21.87 4.74 -10.81
C SER A 249 20.80 3.65 -10.94
N GLU A 250 20.97 2.73 -11.88
CA GLU A 250 20.11 1.54 -11.98
C GLU A 250 20.50 0.53 -10.89
N MET A 251 19.57 0.24 -9.98
CA MET A 251 19.78 -0.68 -8.86
C MET A 251 18.68 -1.73 -8.81
N VAL A 252 19.00 -2.92 -8.28
CA VAL A 252 17.98 -3.90 -7.90
C VAL A 252 17.27 -3.37 -6.66
N ILE A 253 15.95 -3.25 -6.75
CA ILE A 253 15.12 -2.66 -5.68
C ILE A 253 14.29 -3.69 -4.91
N ALA A 254 14.13 -4.87 -5.50
CA ALA A 254 13.39 -5.99 -4.93
C ALA A 254 13.46 -7.19 -5.89
N ASN A 255 13.08 -8.36 -5.41
CA ASN A 255 12.71 -9.47 -6.28
C ASN A 255 11.18 -9.58 -6.37
N PHE A 256 10.66 -10.04 -7.49
CA PHE A 256 9.24 -10.30 -7.71
C PHE A 256 9.05 -11.71 -8.22
N THR A 257 7.85 -12.26 -8.11
CA THR A 257 7.52 -13.52 -8.76
C THR A 257 7.71 -13.41 -10.28
N LYS A 258 8.45 -14.37 -10.83
CA LYS A 258 8.63 -14.57 -12.27
C LYS A 258 7.41 -15.30 -12.82
N GLU A 259 6.81 -14.71 -13.86
CA GLU A 259 5.65 -15.19 -14.63
C GLU A 259 4.82 -16.33 -13.99
N SER A 260 3.97 -15.94 -13.04
CA SER A 260 2.73 -16.64 -12.71
C SER A 260 1.55 -15.83 -13.28
N ASP A 261 0.34 -16.40 -13.29
CA ASP A 261 -0.86 -15.79 -13.88
C ASP A 261 -1.14 -14.40 -13.27
N LYS A 262 -0.64 -13.37 -13.95
CA LYS A 262 -0.64 -12.00 -13.44
C LYS A 262 -2.06 -11.45 -13.40
N ILE A 263 -2.52 -11.06 -12.20
CA ILE A 263 -3.84 -10.46 -12.01
C ILE A 263 -3.76 -8.97 -12.32
N ILE A 264 -2.89 -8.26 -11.58
CA ILE A 264 -2.57 -6.86 -11.83
C ILE A 264 -1.20 -6.53 -11.24
N LYS A 265 -0.53 -5.55 -11.82
CA LYS A 265 0.62 -4.89 -11.21
C LYS A 265 0.45 -3.40 -11.37
N ILE A 266 0.46 -2.72 -10.24
CA ILE A 266 0.20 -1.29 -10.11
C ILE A 266 1.49 -0.67 -9.62
N LEU A 267 1.89 0.39 -10.29
CA LEU A 267 3.09 1.12 -10.01
C LEU A 267 2.70 2.58 -9.83
N SER A 268 2.84 3.11 -8.64
CA SER A 268 2.85 4.55 -8.47
C SER A 268 4.27 5.05 -8.61
N ILE A 269 4.44 6.09 -9.42
CA ILE A 269 5.70 6.81 -9.48
C ILE A 269 5.38 8.28 -9.31
N GLU A 270 5.85 8.90 -8.24
CA GLU A 270 6.10 10.33 -8.29
C GLU A 270 7.33 10.77 -7.49
N LYS A 271 8.31 11.34 -8.19
CA LYS A 271 8.98 12.59 -7.79
C LYS A 271 9.54 13.28 -9.05
N LEU A 272 8.85 14.31 -9.55
CA LEU A 272 9.36 15.21 -10.60
C LEU A 272 9.22 16.66 -10.08
N LYS A 273 10.29 17.46 -10.00
CA LYS A 273 10.94 18.13 -11.15
C LYS A 273 12.48 18.12 -11.14
N ASN A 274 13.13 17.41 -10.21
CA ASN A 274 14.60 17.45 -10.05
C ASN A 274 15.29 16.08 -10.18
N GLY A 275 14.60 15.05 -10.71
CA GLY A 275 15.22 13.82 -11.22
C GLY A 275 15.45 12.67 -10.24
N LYS A 276 14.42 12.18 -9.50
CA LYS A 276 14.65 11.08 -8.54
C LYS A 276 14.06 9.69 -8.80
N PHE A 277 13.03 9.47 -9.63
CA PHE A 277 12.65 8.09 -9.99
C PHE A 277 12.11 7.96 -11.42
N ALA A 278 12.78 7.15 -12.25
CA ALA A 278 12.31 6.77 -13.58
C ALA A 278 12.52 5.27 -13.77
N ILE A 279 11.44 4.51 -13.91
CA ILE A 279 11.52 3.09 -14.29
C ILE A 279 11.26 2.94 -15.78
N LYS A 280 12.21 2.29 -16.46
CA LYS A 280 12.03 1.72 -17.81
C LYS A 280 11.22 0.42 -17.73
#